data_AF-A0ABD5DU13-F1
#
_entry.id   AF-A0ABD5DU13-F1
#
_cell.length_a   1.000
_cell.length_b   1.000
_cell.length_c   1.000
_cell.angle_alpha   90.00
_cell.angle_beta   90.00
_cell.angle_gamma   90.00
#
_symmetry.space_group_name_H-M   'P 1'
#
loop_
_entity.id
_entity.type
_entity.pdbx_description
1 polymer ?
#
loop_
_entity_poly.entity_id
_entity_poly.type
_entity_poly.pdbx_seq_one_letter_code
_entity_poly.pdbx_strand_id
1 'polypeptide(L)' 'MNITHIRNATQIIHYAGKRFLIDPMLADKGAWPGFPGTARSELRNPLVELPFSRDKIVDVDAVIVTHT' A
#
# COMPACT_ATOMS: atom_id res chain seq x y z
N MET A 1 -4.09 -16.41 11.78
CA MET A 1 -4.22 -15.24 10.87
C MET A 1 -3.40 -14.10 11.44
N ASN A 2 -2.57 -13.46 10.63
CA ASN A 2 -1.79 -12.29 11.00
C ASN A 2 -1.95 -11.23 9.91
N ILE A 3 -2.22 -9.98 10.30
CA ILE A 3 -2.31 -8.84 9.38
C ILE A 3 -1.22 -7.86 9.75
N THR A 4 -0.39 -7.49 8.77
CA THR A 4 0.54 -6.37 8.86
C THR A 4 0.05 -5.24 7.98
N HIS A 5 -0.37 -4.14 8.60
CA HIS A 5 -0.69 -2.91 7.87
C HIS A 5 0.59 -2.26 7.36
N ILE A 6 0.59 -1.81 6.10
CA ILE A 6 1.74 -1.12 5.49
C ILE A 6 1.47 0.38 5.44
N ARG A 7 0.47 0.80 4.65
CA ARG A 7 0.07 2.20 4.45
C ARG A 7 -1.22 2.23 3.64
N ASN A 8 -2.16 3.14 3.95
CA ASN A 8 -3.43 3.24 3.22
C ASN A 8 -4.17 1.88 3.18
N ALA A 9 -4.67 1.41 2.03
CA ALA A 9 -5.26 0.08 1.90
C ALA A 9 -4.21 -1.04 1.71
N THR A 10 -2.91 -0.72 1.65
CA THR A 10 -1.85 -1.72 1.46
C THR A 10 -1.60 -2.49 2.75
N GLN A 11 -1.74 -3.82 2.68
CA GLN A 11 -1.57 -4.72 3.82
C GLN A 11 -1.01 -6.08 3.37
N ILE A 12 -0.24 -6.72 4.25
CA ILE A 12 0.16 -8.11 4.10
C ILE A 12 -0.70 -8.95 5.03
N ILE A 13 -1.41 -9.93 4.48
CA ILE A 13 -2.23 -10.88 5.24
C ILE A 13 -1.59 -12.27 5.15
N HIS A 14 -1.19 -12.82 6.29
CA HIS A 14 -0.80 -14.21 6.41
C HIS A 14 -2.01 -15.04 6.88
N TYR A 15 -2.53 -15.88 5.98
CA TYR A 15 -3.70 -16.71 6.20
C TYR A 15 -3.51 -18.09 5.58
N ALA A 16 -3.87 -19.15 6.31
CA ALA A 16 -3.77 -20.55 5.86
C ALA A 16 -2.39 -20.94 5.26
N GLY A 17 -1.30 -20.43 5.83
CA GLY A 17 0.07 -20.71 5.36
C GLY A 17 0.49 -19.96 4.09
N LYS A 18 -0.30 -18.96 3.65
CA LYS A 18 -0.02 -18.10 2.50
C LYS A 18 0.02 -16.63 2.88
N ARG A 19 0.92 -15.87 2.26
CA ARG A 19 1.09 -14.42 2.40
C ARG A 19 0.51 -13.73 1.17
N PHE A 20 -0.46 -12.85 1.38
CA PHE A 20 -1.09 -12.04 0.34
C PHE A 20 -0.72 -10.57 0.53
N LEU A 21 -0.29 -9.90 -0.53
CA LEU A 21 -0.19 -8.44 -0.57
C LEU A 21 -1.48 -7.87 -1.15
N ILE A 22 -2.19 -7.08 -0.36
CA ILE A 22 -3.47 -6.49 -0.74
C ILE A 22 -3.24 -5.04 -1.16
N ASP A 23 -3.85 -4.60 -2.26
CA ASP A 23 -3.93 -3.21 -2.77
C ASP A 23 -2.58 -2.44 -2.68
N PRO A 24 -1.55 -2.85 -3.45
CA PRO A 24 -0.20 -2.30 -3.32
C PRO A 24 -0.06 -0.86 -3.86
N MET A 25 0.07 0.12 -2.97
CA MET A 25 0.43 1.51 -3.27
C MET A 25 1.89 1.77 -2.84
N LEU A 26 2.86 1.51 -3.73
CA LEU A 26 4.29 1.42 -3.39
C LEU A 26 5.15 2.63 -3.81
N ALA A 27 4.54 3.71 -4.29
CA ALA A 27 5.26 4.93 -4.66
C ALA A 27 5.89 5.64 -3.44
N ASP A 28 6.96 6.38 -3.69
CA ASP A 28 7.63 7.23 -2.70
C ASP A 28 6.72 8.37 -2.25
N LYS A 29 6.94 8.90 -1.04
CA LYS A 29 6.17 10.02 -0.51
C LYS A 29 6.12 11.19 -1.49
N GLY A 30 4.92 11.74 -1.69
CA GLY A 30 4.71 12.89 -2.55
C GLY A 30 4.97 12.66 -4.05
N ALA A 31 5.03 11.41 -4.51
CA ALA A 31 5.25 11.10 -5.93
C ALA A 31 4.17 11.67 -6.87
N TRP A 32 2.93 11.83 -6.40
CA TRP A 32 1.78 12.23 -7.21
C TRP A 32 1.11 13.51 -6.68
N PRO A 33 0.42 14.29 -7.54
CA PRO A 33 -0.46 15.35 -7.07
C PRO A 33 -1.58 14.78 -6.18
N GLY A 34 -2.22 15.65 -5.40
CA GLY A 34 -3.50 15.34 -4.77
C GLY A 34 -4.57 15.09 -5.82
N PHE A 35 -5.64 14.39 -5.45
CA PHE A 35 -6.75 14.14 -6.37
C PHE A 35 -7.52 15.46 -6.61
N PRO A 36 -7.73 15.89 -7.87
CA PRO A 36 -8.47 17.13 -8.16
C PRO A 36 -9.91 17.07 -7.65
N GLY A 37 -10.39 18.18 -7.08
CA GLY A 37 -11.78 18.28 -6.60
C GLY A 37 -12.07 17.56 -5.29
N THR A 38 -11.06 17.01 -4.61
CA THR A 38 -11.22 16.38 -3.29
C THR A 38 -10.71 17.29 -2.17
N ALA A 39 -11.12 17.01 -0.92
CA ALA A 39 -10.57 17.70 0.23
C ALA A 39 -9.03 17.57 0.28
N ARG A 40 -8.35 18.69 0.55
CA ARG A 40 -6.89 18.80 0.61
C ARG A 40 -6.16 18.41 -0.68
N SER A 41 -6.74 18.72 -1.84
CA SER A 41 -6.16 18.41 -3.17
C SER A 41 -4.80 19.07 -3.41
N GLU A 42 -4.44 20.09 -2.64
CA GLU A 42 -3.12 20.73 -2.65
C GLU A 42 -2.00 19.84 -2.07
N LEU A 43 -2.34 18.83 -1.27
CA LEU A 43 -1.36 17.90 -0.70
C LEU A 43 -1.00 16.80 -1.69
N ARG A 44 0.30 16.52 -1.83
CA ARG A 44 0.82 15.46 -2.70
C ARG A 44 0.69 14.08 -2.05
N ASN A 45 0.40 13.07 -2.86
CA ASN A 45 0.20 11.69 -2.41
C ASN A 45 1.39 10.80 -2.80
N PRO A 46 1.69 9.74 -2.03
CA PRO A 46 1.24 9.46 -0.66
C PRO A 46 1.84 10.45 0.37
N LEU A 47 1.15 10.68 1.51
CA LEU A 47 1.58 11.66 2.53
C LEU A 47 2.75 11.20 3.41
N VAL A 48 2.98 9.89 3.51
CA VAL A 48 4.00 9.28 4.40
C VAL A 48 4.84 8.29 3.62
N GLU A 49 6.06 7.99 4.07
CA GLU A 49 6.93 6.99 3.47
C GLU A 49 6.40 5.55 3.69
N LEU A 50 6.97 4.59 2.96
CA LEU A 50 6.78 3.18 3.29
C LEU A 50 7.49 2.85 4.63
N PRO A 51 6.88 2.04 5.52
CA PRO A 51 7.52 1.65 6.77
C PRO A 51 8.58 0.55 6.61
N PHE A 52 8.64 -0.10 5.44
CA PHE A 52 9.56 -1.19 5.10
C PHE A 52 10.11 -1.00 3.68
N SER A 53 11.22 -1.67 3.37
CA SER A 53 11.72 -1.73 1.99
C SER A 53 10.72 -2.41 1.05
N ARG A 54 10.74 -2.01 -0.23
CA ARG A 54 9.90 -2.62 -1.27
C ARG A 54 10.12 -4.13 -1.37
N ASP A 55 11.38 -4.57 -1.30
CA ASP A 55 11.75 -6.00 -1.35
C ASP A 55 11.08 -6.81 -0.25
N LYS A 56 10.98 -6.26 0.97
CA LYS A 56 10.28 -6.92 2.08
C LYS A 56 8.76 -6.96 1.87
N ILE A 57 8.20 -5.93 1.22
CA ILE A 57 6.75 -5.83 1.00
C ILE A 57 6.30 -6.80 -0.10
N VAL A 58 7.09 -6.96 -1.16
CA VAL A 58 6.73 -7.79 -2.32
C VAL A 58 7.11 -9.27 -2.16
N ASP A 59 7.82 -9.63 -1.09
CA ASP A 59 8.07 -11.01 -0.67
C ASP A 59 6.76 -11.66 -0.15
N VAL A 60 5.89 -12.06 -1.07
CA VAL A 60 4.58 -12.66 -0.79
C VAL A 60 4.25 -13.73 -1.85
N ASP A 61 3.27 -14.59 -1.55
CA ASP A 61 2.86 -15.65 -2.48
C ASP A 61 1.99 -15.12 -3.63
N ALA A 62 1.17 -14.10 -3.38
CA ALA A 62 0.25 -13.52 -4.37
C ALA A 62 -0.16 -12.08 -4.02
N VAL A 63 -0.65 -11.36 -5.04
CA VAL A 63 -1.24 -10.02 -4.91
C VAL A 63 -2.74 -10.09 -5.13
N ILE A 64 -3.50 -9.36 -4.31
CA ILE A 64 -4.95 -9.16 -4.49
C ILE A 64 -5.18 -7.66 -4.71
N VAL A 65 -5.84 -7.32 -5.81
CA VAL A 65 -6.20 -5.94 -6.16
C VAL A 65 -7.72 -5.85 -6.17
N THR A 66 -8.28 -5.02 -5.30
CA THR A 66 -9.73 -4.86 -5.15
C THR A 66 -10.34 -4.05 -6.29
N HIS A 67 -9.62 -3.03 -6.78
CA HIS A 67 -9.99 -2.17 -7.90
C HIS A 67 -8.74 -1.45 -8.46
N THR A 68 -8.90 -0.73 -9.58
CA THR A 68 -7.84 0.08 -10.23
C THR A 68 -8.19 1.55 -10.24
#